data_AF-A0A962XGH7-F1
#
_entry.id   AF-A0A962XGH7-F1
#
_cell.length_a   1.000
_cell.length_b   1.000
_cell.length_c   1.000
_cell.angle_alpha   90.00
_cell.angle_beta   90.00
_cell.angle_gamma   90.00
#
_symmetry.space_group_name_H-M   'P 1'
#
loop_
_entity.id
_entity.type
_entity.pdbx_description
1 polymer ?
#
loop_
_entity_poly.entity_id
_entity_poly.type
_entity_poly.pdbx_seq_one_letter_code
_entity_poly.pdbx_strand_id
1 'polypeptide(L)'
;MRSALAALLLLAAPAALAHSPIKGLDSFYAGILHPLVVPAHVMAVLVFGILVGQQGVKQLQAAVMGFLAAVGIGIGIAGFYPGTWSELPLLGVVALVGLLVALAKPLPVPLHLVIAVVLGGLLGMDSAQAELAGRAMWASLLGSGVALYLLVLYALVFAEYFSRHAWQRIGLRVIGSWVAAAALLVLALQLSKQA
;
A
#
# COMPACT_ATOMS: atom_id res chain seq x y z
N MET A 1 20.42 -48.55 6.17
CA MET A 1 19.02 -48.47 6.66
C MET A 1 18.58 -47.06 7.02
N ARG A 2 19.32 -46.29 7.83
CA ARG A 2 18.93 -44.91 8.23
C ARG A 2 18.71 -43.94 7.05
N SER A 3 19.56 -44.00 6.03
CA SER A 3 19.49 -43.14 4.84
C SER A 3 18.28 -43.46 3.95
N ALA A 4 17.90 -44.75 3.87
CA ALA A 4 16.72 -45.18 3.11
C ALA A 4 15.42 -44.78 3.82
N LEU A 5 15.40 -44.81 5.16
CA LEU A 5 14.26 -44.34 5.97
C LEU A 5 14.07 -42.82 5.83
N ALA A 6 15.16 -42.06 5.81
CA ALA A 6 15.11 -40.61 5.60
C ALA A 6 14.63 -40.25 4.18
N ALA A 7 15.06 -40.98 3.16
CA ALA A 7 14.55 -40.83 1.79
C ALA A 7 13.07 -41.18 1.68
N LEU A 8 12.61 -42.26 2.35
CA LEU A 8 11.20 -42.62 2.41
C LEU A 8 10.35 -41.57 3.14
N LEU A 9 10.85 -40.96 4.21
CA LEU A 9 10.16 -39.90 4.95
C LEU A 9 10.04 -38.59 4.14
N LEU A 10 11.00 -38.28 3.27
CA LEU A 10 10.93 -37.14 2.36
C LEU A 10 9.96 -37.39 1.19
N LEU A 11 9.83 -38.64 0.74
CA LEU A 11 8.87 -39.05 -0.29
C LEU A 11 7.45 -39.28 0.26
N ALA A 12 7.33 -39.55 1.56
CA ALA A 12 6.07 -39.71 2.28
C ALA A 12 5.59 -38.42 2.94
N ALA A 13 6.25 -37.28 2.69
CA ALA A 13 5.71 -35.98 3.04
C ALA A 13 4.36 -35.85 2.32
N PRO A 14 3.21 -35.81 3.03
CA PRO A 14 1.94 -35.55 2.38
C PRO A 14 2.08 -34.25 1.61
N ALA A 15 1.41 -34.13 0.45
CA ALA A 15 1.31 -32.86 -0.26
C ALA A 15 1.01 -31.79 0.78
N ALA A 16 2.00 -30.91 1.03
CA ALA A 16 1.89 -29.94 2.09
C ALA A 16 0.58 -29.19 1.86
N LEU A 17 -0.37 -29.32 2.80
CA LEU A 17 -1.64 -28.60 2.82
C LEU A 17 -1.37 -27.10 3.09
N ALA A 18 -0.48 -26.49 2.32
CA ALA A 18 -0.16 -25.07 2.35
C ALA A 18 -1.24 -24.25 1.62
N HIS A 19 -2.14 -24.90 0.88
CA HIS A 19 -3.33 -24.29 0.30
C HIS A 19 -4.51 -24.49 1.25
N SER A 20 -5.26 -23.44 1.52
CA SER A 20 -6.40 -23.48 2.43
C SER A 20 -7.53 -24.34 1.86
N PRO A 21 -8.16 -25.21 2.68
CA PRO A 21 -9.32 -25.99 2.26
C PRO A 21 -10.57 -25.11 2.03
N ILE A 22 -10.54 -23.83 2.43
CA ILE A 22 -11.65 -22.89 2.25
C ILE A 22 -11.45 -22.10 0.96
N LYS A 23 -12.33 -22.34 -0.02
CA LYS A 23 -12.29 -21.67 -1.34
C LYS A 23 -12.31 -20.14 -1.18
N GLY A 24 -11.24 -19.48 -1.64
CA GLY A 24 -11.07 -18.02 -1.60
C GLY A 24 -10.25 -17.50 -0.40
N LEU A 25 -9.94 -18.34 0.59
CA LEU A 25 -9.10 -17.92 1.72
C LEU A 25 -7.65 -17.66 1.27
N ASP A 26 -7.13 -18.46 0.34
CA ASP A 26 -5.81 -18.24 -0.26
C ASP A 26 -5.75 -16.89 -0.99
N SER A 27 -6.82 -16.55 -1.73
CA SER A 27 -6.92 -15.26 -2.42
C SER A 27 -7.01 -14.09 -1.45
N PHE A 28 -7.70 -14.25 -0.31
CA PHE A 28 -7.74 -13.24 0.74
C PHE A 28 -6.35 -12.98 1.36
N TYR A 29 -5.58 -14.04 1.67
CA TYR A 29 -4.21 -13.88 2.18
C TYR A 29 -3.27 -13.27 1.13
N ALA A 30 -3.40 -13.68 -0.14
CA ALA A 30 -2.69 -13.05 -1.24
C ALA A 30 -3.02 -11.56 -1.34
N GLY A 31 -4.30 -11.20 -1.16
CA GLY A 31 -4.77 -9.82 -1.06
C GLY A 31 -4.14 -9.05 0.09
N ILE A 32 -4.07 -9.63 1.29
CA ILE A 32 -3.39 -8.98 2.43
C ILE A 32 -1.93 -8.68 2.11
N LEU A 33 -1.23 -9.63 1.49
CA LEU A 33 0.19 -9.46 1.17
C LEU A 33 0.42 -8.53 -0.02
N HIS A 34 -0.58 -8.33 -0.87
CA HIS A 34 -0.43 -7.59 -2.12
C HIS A 34 0.08 -6.15 -1.92
N PRO A 35 -0.53 -5.30 -1.06
CA PRO A 35 0.00 -3.96 -0.79
C PRO A 35 1.41 -3.94 -0.16
N LEU A 36 1.86 -5.03 0.46
CA LEU A 36 3.20 -5.12 1.05
C LEU A 36 4.27 -5.48 0.01
N VAL A 37 3.90 -6.24 -1.03
CA VAL A 37 4.83 -6.67 -2.08
C VAL A 37 4.87 -5.70 -3.25
N VAL A 38 3.86 -4.85 -3.43
CA VAL A 38 3.86 -3.78 -4.43
C VAL A 38 4.55 -2.54 -3.87
N PRO A 39 5.75 -2.16 -4.37
CA PRO A 39 6.53 -1.08 -3.76
C PRO A 39 5.79 0.27 -3.75
N ALA A 40 5.02 0.58 -4.81
CA ALA A 40 4.26 1.82 -4.89
C ALA A 40 3.22 1.95 -3.77
N HIS A 41 2.59 0.84 -3.36
CA HIS A 41 1.61 0.84 -2.28
C HIS A 41 2.26 1.16 -0.93
N VAL A 42 3.39 0.50 -0.62
CA VAL A 42 4.16 0.76 0.59
C VAL A 42 4.64 2.21 0.63
N MET A 43 5.20 2.70 -0.47
CA MET A 43 5.67 4.08 -0.58
C MET A 43 4.53 5.09 -0.38
N ALA A 44 3.37 4.88 -1.01
CA ALA A 44 2.20 5.75 -0.90
C ALA A 44 1.69 5.86 0.53
N VAL A 45 1.50 4.71 1.19
CA VAL A 45 1.00 4.67 2.58
C VAL A 45 2.03 5.29 3.53
N LEU A 46 3.31 5.04 3.30
CA LEU A 46 4.40 5.61 4.12
C LEU A 46 4.42 7.13 4.03
N VAL A 47 4.45 7.73 2.82
CA VAL A 47 4.52 9.19 2.69
C VAL A 47 3.22 9.86 3.12
N PHE A 48 2.07 9.23 2.93
CA PHE A 48 0.80 9.74 3.46
C PHE A 48 0.80 9.76 4.99
N GLY A 49 1.19 8.67 5.63
CA GLY A 49 1.30 8.57 7.09
C GLY A 49 2.27 9.61 7.66
N ILE A 50 3.43 9.80 7.02
CA ILE A 50 4.40 10.81 7.41
C ILE A 50 3.84 12.23 7.24
N LEU A 51 3.22 12.54 6.10
CA LEU A 51 2.65 13.87 5.84
C LEU A 51 1.63 14.25 6.92
N VAL A 52 0.73 13.33 7.25
CA VAL A 52 -0.27 13.53 8.31
C VAL A 52 0.40 13.64 9.68
N GLY A 53 1.37 12.78 9.99
CA GLY A 53 2.08 12.78 11.27
C GLY A 53 2.93 14.04 11.52
N GLN A 54 3.44 14.70 10.46
CA GLN A 54 4.17 15.96 10.56
C GLN A 54 3.30 17.13 11.05
N GLN A 55 1.98 17.07 10.83
CA GLN A 55 1.04 18.16 11.14
C GLN A 55 0.02 17.79 12.23
N GLY A 56 0.11 16.57 12.76
CA GLY A 56 -0.71 16.10 13.88
C GLY A 56 -1.93 15.31 13.42
N VAL A 57 -1.94 14.01 13.76
CA VAL A 57 -2.99 13.06 13.37
C VAL A 57 -4.38 13.51 13.84
N LYS A 58 -4.50 14.06 15.05
CA LYS A 58 -5.78 14.54 15.61
C LYS A 58 -6.42 15.64 14.76
N GLN A 59 -5.62 16.57 14.25
CA GLN A 59 -6.12 17.68 13.42
C GLN A 59 -6.55 17.19 12.04
N LEU A 60 -5.91 16.13 11.55
CA LEU A 60 -6.10 15.58 10.21
C LEU A 60 -6.91 14.27 10.20
N GLN A 61 -7.68 14.00 11.26
CA GLN A 61 -8.51 12.79 11.36
C GLN A 61 -9.48 12.68 10.17
N ALA A 62 -10.05 13.81 9.72
CA ALA A 62 -10.90 13.85 8.53
C ALA A 62 -10.16 13.39 7.26
N ALA A 63 -8.88 13.73 7.09
CA ALA A 63 -8.07 13.26 5.98
C ALA A 63 -7.81 11.75 6.08
N VAL A 64 -7.53 11.22 7.28
CA VAL A 64 -7.37 9.76 7.47
C VAL A 64 -8.66 9.01 7.15
N MET A 65 -9.82 9.52 7.60
CA MET A 65 -11.12 8.92 7.28
C MET A 65 -11.41 9.02 5.77
N GLY A 66 -11.07 10.15 5.15
CA GLY A 66 -11.18 10.36 3.70
C GLY A 66 -10.33 9.37 2.90
N PHE A 67 -9.10 9.09 3.36
CA PHE A 67 -8.23 8.08 2.77
C PHE A 67 -8.89 6.69 2.83
N LEU A 68 -9.35 6.26 4.01
CA LEU A 68 -9.97 4.94 4.18
C LEU A 68 -11.27 4.80 3.38
N ALA A 69 -12.11 5.84 3.35
CA ALA A 69 -13.31 5.86 2.54
C ALA A 69 -12.97 5.77 1.04
N ALA A 70 -11.95 6.51 0.59
CA ALA A 70 -11.51 6.48 -0.80
C ALA A 70 -10.90 5.12 -1.19
N VAL A 71 -10.15 4.45 -0.29
CA VAL A 71 -9.70 3.06 -0.50
C VAL A 71 -10.89 2.13 -0.70
N GLY A 72 -11.92 2.21 0.17
CA GLY A 72 -13.12 1.40 0.05
C GLY A 72 -13.87 1.64 -1.27
N ILE A 73 -13.99 2.90 -1.68
CA ILE A 73 -14.59 3.28 -2.98
C ILE A 73 -13.74 2.74 -4.14
N GLY A 74 -12.42 2.91 -4.10
CA GLY A 74 -11.49 2.43 -5.13
C GLY A 74 -11.54 0.91 -5.28
N ILE A 75 -11.59 0.18 -4.16
CA ILE A 75 -11.80 -1.28 -4.15
C ILE A 75 -13.14 -1.66 -4.77
N GLY A 76 -14.21 -0.92 -4.44
CA GLY A 76 -15.53 -1.12 -5.05
C GLY A 76 -15.47 -0.93 -6.57
N ILE A 77 -14.85 0.16 -7.04
CA ILE A 77 -14.66 0.43 -8.48
C ILE A 77 -13.87 -0.70 -9.13
N ALA A 78 -12.74 -1.11 -8.56
CA ALA A 78 -11.92 -2.23 -9.04
C ALA A 78 -12.72 -3.54 -9.13
N GLY A 79 -13.60 -3.80 -8.16
CA GLY A 79 -14.41 -5.02 -8.14
C GLY A 79 -15.54 -5.06 -9.17
N PHE A 80 -16.12 -3.90 -9.53
CA PHE A 80 -17.18 -3.80 -10.54
C PHE A 80 -16.66 -3.54 -11.95
N TYR A 81 -15.50 -2.90 -12.07
CA TYR A 81 -14.82 -2.58 -13.33
C TYR A 81 -13.44 -3.24 -13.33
N PRO A 82 -13.38 -4.57 -13.46
CA PRO A 82 -12.11 -5.29 -13.50
C PRO A 82 -11.35 -4.88 -14.77
N GLY A 83 -10.12 -4.41 -14.57
CA GLY A 83 -9.26 -3.94 -15.65
C GLY A 83 -7.86 -3.66 -15.13
N THR A 84 -6.92 -3.51 -16.04
CA THR A 84 -5.56 -3.09 -15.72
C THR A 84 -5.55 -1.57 -15.51
N TRP A 85 -5.52 -1.15 -14.25
CA TRP A 85 -5.31 0.25 -13.91
C TRP A 85 -3.83 0.61 -14.12
N SER A 86 -3.57 1.83 -14.57
CA SER A 86 -2.20 2.30 -14.76
C SER A 86 -1.61 2.72 -13.42
N GLU A 87 -0.39 2.25 -13.12
CA GLU A 87 0.37 2.63 -11.92
C GLU A 87 0.96 4.06 -12.03
N LEU A 88 1.06 4.61 -13.25
CA LEU A 88 1.66 5.92 -13.52
C LEU A 88 1.07 7.07 -12.68
N PRO A 89 -0.26 7.23 -12.54
CA PRO A 89 -0.84 8.30 -11.73
C PRO A 89 -0.50 8.13 -10.25
N LEU A 90 -0.49 6.90 -9.74
CA LEU A 90 -0.12 6.61 -8.35
C LEU A 90 1.33 7.03 -8.11
N LEU A 91 2.28 6.61 -8.95
CA LEU A 91 3.69 7.00 -8.83
C LEU A 91 3.90 8.51 -8.89
N GLY A 92 3.18 9.21 -9.79
CA GLY A 92 3.23 10.67 -9.88
C GLY A 92 2.78 11.36 -8.59
N VAL A 93 1.66 10.91 -8.01
CA VAL A 93 1.15 11.45 -6.73
C VAL A 93 2.08 11.10 -5.57
N VAL A 94 2.61 9.87 -5.52
CA VAL A 94 3.58 9.44 -4.50
C VAL A 94 4.84 10.30 -4.56
N ALA A 95 5.36 10.57 -5.75
CA ALA A 95 6.51 11.45 -5.94
C ALA A 95 6.24 12.86 -5.39
N LEU A 96 5.09 13.45 -5.75
CA LEU A 96 4.69 14.77 -5.27
C LEU A 96 4.54 14.81 -3.74
N VAL A 97 3.88 13.81 -3.15
CA VAL A 97 3.66 13.74 -1.70
C VAL A 97 4.98 13.50 -0.96
N GLY A 98 5.88 12.68 -1.49
CA GLY A 98 7.24 12.52 -0.96
C GLY A 98 8.02 13.84 -0.93
N LEU A 99 7.90 14.66 -1.98
CA LEU A 99 8.47 16.01 -1.99
C LEU A 99 7.84 16.92 -0.94
N LEU A 100 6.50 16.89 -0.78
CA LEU A 100 5.81 17.66 0.26
C LEU A 100 6.29 17.27 1.67
N VAL A 101 6.46 15.97 1.92
CA VAL A 101 7.05 15.44 3.17
C VAL A 101 8.46 15.95 3.39
N ALA A 102 9.30 15.97 2.34
CA ALA A 102 10.68 16.46 2.42
C ALA A 102 10.74 17.98 2.68
N LEU A 103 9.79 18.74 2.13
CA LEU A 103 9.66 20.18 2.36
C LEU A 103 9.21 20.48 3.80
N ALA A 104 8.38 19.62 4.39
CA ALA A 104 7.84 19.77 5.74
C ALA A 104 7.22 21.16 6.02
N LYS A 105 6.61 21.76 4.99
CA LYS A 105 5.90 23.04 5.12
C LYS A 105 4.48 22.77 5.63
N PRO A 106 3.92 23.65 6.47
CA PRO A 106 2.52 23.52 6.89
C PRO A 106 1.62 23.66 5.66
N LEU A 107 0.70 22.72 5.49
CA LEU A 107 -0.26 22.72 4.39
C LEU A 107 -1.67 22.96 4.97
N PRO A 108 -2.58 23.58 4.21
CA PRO A 108 -3.95 23.77 4.68
C PRO A 108 -4.66 22.41 4.80
N VAL A 109 -5.55 22.27 5.79
CA VAL A 109 -6.30 21.02 6.08
C VAL A 109 -7.02 20.45 4.84
N PRO A 110 -7.71 21.26 3.99
CA PRO A 110 -8.37 20.74 2.80
C PRO A 110 -7.42 20.04 1.82
N LEU A 111 -6.16 20.49 1.73
CA LEU A 111 -5.20 19.88 0.82
C LEU A 111 -4.81 18.46 1.26
N HIS A 112 -4.73 18.21 2.57
CA HIS A 112 -4.52 16.85 3.08
C HIS A 112 -5.69 15.93 2.76
N LEU A 113 -6.93 16.44 2.84
CA LEU A 113 -8.11 15.67 2.48
C LEU A 113 -8.10 15.32 0.99
N VAL A 114 -7.74 16.27 0.11
CA VAL A 114 -7.60 16.00 -1.33
C VAL A 114 -6.51 14.94 -1.57
N ILE A 115 -5.33 15.09 -0.98
CA ILE A 115 -4.23 14.12 -1.09
C ILE A 115 -4.68 12.74 -0.59
N ALA A 116 -5.37 12.69 0.54
CA ALA A 116 -5.90 11.46 1.13
C ALA A 116 -6.87 10.74 0.20
N VAL A 117 -7.84 11.47 -0.36
CA VAL A 117 -8.85 10.90 -1.27
C VAL A 117 -8.20 10.41 -2.56
N VAL A 118 -7.27 11.18 -3.14
CA VAL A 118 -6.57 10.78 -4.37
C VAL A 118 -5.70 9.54 -4.13
N LEU A 119 -4.85 9.54 -3.10
CA LEU A 119 -4.00 8.38 -2.80
C LEU A 119 -4.83 7.15 -2.44
N GLY A 120 -5.83 7.30 -1.57
CA GLY A 120 -6.68 6.19 -1.15
C GLY A 120 -7.45 5.59 -2.32
N GLY A 121 -8.04 6.43 -3.17
CA GLY A 121 -8.76 5.99 -4.37
C GLY A 121 -7.85 5.26 -5.35
N LEU A 122 -6.68 5.82 -5.66
CA LEU A 122 -5.72 5.19 -6.56
C LEU A 122 -5.24 3.83 -6.02
N LEU A 123 -4.88 3.75 -4.73
CA LEU A 123 -4.48 2.47 -4.11
C LEU A 123 -5.60 1.44 -4.12
N GLY A 124 -6.84 1.85 -3.85
CA GLY A 124 -7.98 0.94 -3.88
C GLY A 124 -8.24 0.37 -5.27
N MET A 125 -8.11 1.20 -6.32
CA MET A 125 -8.26 0.75 -7.71
C MET A 125 -7.09 -0.15 -8.15
N ASP A 126 -5.86 0.22 -7.81
CA ASP A 126 -4.63 -0.50 -8.17
C ASP A 126 -4.46 -1.83 -7.43
N SER A 127 -5.25 -2.08 -6.38
CA SER A 127 -5.30 -3.36 -5.65
C SER A 127 -5.95 -4.50 -6.45
N ALA A 128 -6.51 -4.22 -7.63
CA ALA A 128 -7.09 -5.22 -8.52
C ALA A 128 -6.01 -6.11 -9.14
N GLN A 129 -6.17 -7.43 -9.02
CA GLN A 129 -5.28 -8.41 -9.65
C GLN A 129 -5.96 -8.97 -10.90
N ALA A 130 -5.35 -8.77 -12.07
CA ALA A 130 -5.93 -9.12 -13.37
C ALA A 130 -6.17 -10.63 -13.55
N GLU A 131 -5.44 -11.47 -12.82
CA GLU A 131 -5.54 -12.92 -12.88
C GLU A 131 -6.74 -13.49 -12.10
N LEU A 132 -7.37 -12.68 -11.24
CA LEU A 132 -8.45 -13.11 -10.38
C LEU A 132 -9.82 -12.69 -10.91
N ALA A 133 -10.82 -13.56 -10.73
CA ALA A 133 -12.21 -13.26 -11.09
C ALA A 133 -13.20 -13.75 -10.02
N GLY A 134 -14.41 -13.19 -10.06
CA GLY A 134 -15.54 -13.60 -9.22
C GLY A 134 -15.22 -13.53 -7.72
N ARG A 135 -15.52 -14.61 -6.98
CA ARG A 135 -15.34 -14.65 -5.52
C ARG A 135 -13.88 -14.50 -5.07
N ALA A 136 -12.93 -15.03 -5.84
CA ALA A 136 -11.51 -14.95 -5.51
C ALA A 136 -10.99 -13.51 -5.61
N MET A 137 -11.42 -12.77 -6.63
CA MET A 137 -11.12 -11.35 -6.79
C MET A 137 -11.64 -10.54 -5.61
N TRP A 138 -12.92 -10.70 -5.25
CA TRP A 138 -13.49 -9.99 -4.09
C TRP A 138 -12.79 -10.35 -2.78
N ALA A 139 -12.44 -11.63 -2.58
CA ALA A 139 -11.67 -12.04 -1.41
C ALA A 139 -10.29 -11.35 -1.36
N SER A 140 -9.57 -11.31 -2.48
CA SER A 140 -8.28 -10.60 -2.58
C SER A 140 -8.43 -9.10 -2.33
N LEU A 141 -9.41 -8.45 -2.97
CA LEU A 141 -9.68 -7.02 -2.80
C LEU A 141 -9.99 -6.65 -1.34
N LEU A 142 -10.81 -7.47 -0.66
CA LEU A 142 -11.08 -7.29 0.77
C LEU A 142 -9.80 -7.47 1.61
N GLY A 143 -8.97 -8.45 1.27
CA GLY A 143 -7.65 -8.64 1.88
C GLY A 143 -6.76 -7.41 1.73
N SER A 144 -6.67 -6.85 0.52
CA SER A 144 -5.92 -5.62 0.23
C SER A 144 -6.46 -4.43 1.03
N GLY A 145 -7.79 -4.29 1.15
CA GLY A 145 -8.42 -3.26 1.97
C GLY A 145 -8.05 -3.36 3.45
N VAL A 146 -8.06 -4.56 4.02
CA VAL A 146 -7.62 -4.81 5.40
C VAL A 146 -6.14 -4.47 5.56
N ALA A 147 -5.29 -4.88 4.62
CA ALA A 147 -3.87 -4.56 4.64
C ALA A 147 -3.61 -3.06 4.56
N LEU A 148 -4.25 -2.33 3.64
CA LEU A 148 -4.11 -0.88 3.52
C LEU A 148 -4.60 -0.15 4.77
N TYR A 149 -5.70 -0.60 5.37
CA TYR A 149 -6.18 -0.09 6.65
C TYR A 149 -5.13 -0.25 7.76
N LEU A 150 -4.57 -1.46 7.91
CA LEU A 150 -3.54 -1.71 8.92
C LEU A 150 -2.26 -0.91 8.64
N LEU A 151 -1.78 -0.94 7.40
CA LEU A 151 -0.56 -0.24 7.00
C LEU A 151 -0.66 1.26 7.25
N VAL A 152 -1.79 1.90 6.95
CA VAL A 152 -1.93 3.35 7.20
C VAL A 152 -1.94 3.66 8.68
N LEU A 153 -2.57 2.83 9.53
CA LEU A 153 -2.50 3.00 10.97
C LEU A 153 -1.07 2.85 11.50
N TYR A 154 -0.32 1.84 11.03
CA TYR A 154 1.08 1.67 11.39
C TYR A 154 1.94 2.85 10.91
N ALA A 155 1.72 3.35 9.70
CA ALA A 155 2.44 4.50 9.17
C ALA A 155 2.16 5.79 9.95
N LEU A 156 0.92 6.00 10.41
CA LEU A 156 0.55 7.13 11.26
C LEU A 156 1.22 7.05 12.64
N VAL A 157 1.18 5.88 13.29
CA VAL A 157 1.84 5.66 14.59
C VAL A 157 3.35 5.83 14.46
N PHE A 158 3.95 5.29 13.38
CA PHE A 158 5.36 5.49 13.06
C PHE A 158 5.68 6.99 12.94
N ALA A 159 4.93 7.72 12.13
CA ALA A 159 5.18 9.15 11.91
C ALA A 159 5.02 9.98 13.20
N GLU A 160 4.02 9.69 14.02
CA GLU A 160 3.81 10.36 15.32
C GLU A 160 4.93 10.04 16.33
N TYR A 161 5.41 8.79 16.36
CA TYR A 161 6.51 8.40 17.22
C TYR A 161 7.82 9.11 16.81
N PHE A 162 8.08 9.22 15.51
CA PHE A 162 9.28 9.84 14.95
C PHE A 162 9.12 11.35 14.64
N SER A 163 8.10 12.02 15.16
CA SER A 163 7.96 13.48 15.04
C SER A 163 8.27 14.24 16.33
N ARG A 164 8.62 13.53 17.42
CA ARG A 164 8.81 14.11 18.77
C ARG A 164 10.04 15.00 18.89
N HIS A 165 11.14 14.63 18.24
CA HIS A 165 12.40 15.39 18.31
C HIS A 165 12.76 16.01 16.96
N ALA A 166 13.51 17.12 16.99
CA ALA A 166 13.95 17.83 15.78
C ALA A 166 14.75 16.94 14.82
N TRP A 167 15.64 16.09 15.33
CA TRP A 167 16.45 15.18 14.50
C TRP A 167 15.59 14.08 13.85
N GLN A 168 14.55 13.58 14.53
CA GLN A 168 13.65 12.58 13.97
C GLN A 168 12.83 13.17 12.81
N ARG A 169 12.39 14.44 12.96
CA ARG A 169 11.74 15.18 11.88
C ARG A 169 12.64 15.35 10.66
N ILE A 170 13.95 15.54 10.84
CA ILE A 170 14.91 15.52 9.72
C ILE A 170 14.95 14.14 9.06
N GLY A 171 14.99 13.05 9.84
CA GLY A 171 14.92 11.68 9.31
C GLY A 171 13.66 11.43 8.47
N LEU A 172 12.49 11.87 8.93
CA LEU A 172 11.24 11.77 8.17
C LEU A 172 11.28 12.53 6.84
N ARG A 173 11.96 13.70 6.79
CA ARG A 173 12.15 14.47 5.55
C ARG A 173 13.06 13.75 4.56
N VAL A 174 14.10 13.09 5.05
CA VAL A 174 15.01 12.27 4.23
C VAL A 174 14.28 11.06 3.65
N ILE A 175 13.44 10.39 4.44
CA ILE A 175 12.58 9.32 3.93
C ILE A 175 11.66 9.84 2.81
N GLY A 176 11.05 11.02 2.99
CA GLY A 176 10.22 11.65 1.96
C GLY A 176 10.97 11.90 0.65
N SER A 177 12.22 12.40 0.71
CA SER A 177 13.01 12.66 -0.50
C SER A 177 13.46 11.37 -1.20
N TRP A 178 13.77 10.32 -0.43
CA TRP A 178 14.09 9.01 -0.99
C TRP A 178 12.89 8.37 -1.67
N VAL A 179 11.71 8.43 -1.05
CA VAL A 179 10.47 7.94 -1.68
C VAL A 179 10.16 8.73 -2.95
N ALA A 180 10.30 10.06 -2.92
CA ALA A 180 10.09 10.88 -4.11
C ALA A 180 11.04 10.47 -5.26
N ALA A 181 12.32 10.29 -4.96
CA ALA A 181 13.30 9.85 -5.94
C ALA A 181 12.98 8.45 -6.48
N ALA A 182 12.66 7.49 -5.61
CA ALA A 182 12.31 6.13 -6.01
C ALA A 182 11.06 6.10 -6.91
N ALA A 183 10.02 6.85 -6.55
CA ALA A 183 8.80 6.97 -7.34
C ALA A 183 9.09 7.59 -8.73
N LEU A 184 9.91 8.64 -8.80
CA LEU A 184 10.32 9.25 -10.08
C LEU A 184 11.15 8.30 -10.95
N LEU A 185 12.05 7.51 -10.36
CA LEU A 185 12.83 6.51 -11.10
C LEU A 185 11.92 5.45 -11.71
N VAL A 186 10.99 4.89 -10.93
CA VAL A 186 10.04 3.88 -11.44
C VAL A 186 9.11 4.50 -12.50
N LEU A 187 8.62 5.72 -12.26
CA LEU A 187 7.79 6.46 -13.21
C LEU A 187 8.51 6.66 -14.56
N ALA A 188 9.77 7.12 -14.52
CA ALA A 188 10.59 7.32 -15.70
C ALA A 188 10.83 6.00 -16.48
N LEU A 189 11.09 4.91 -15.76
CA LEU A 189 11.26 3.58 -16.37
C LEU A 189 9.96 3.04 -17.01
N GLN A 190 8.79 3.35 -16.45
CA GLN A 190 7.52 2.97 -17.05
C GLN A 190 7.24 3.78 -18.32
N LEU A 191 7.47 5.09 -18.28
CA LEU A 191 7.31 5.96 -19.45
C LEU A 191 8.27 5.59 -20.57
N SER A 192 9.52 5.23 -20.26
CA SER A 192 10.50 4.82 -21.28
C SER A 192 10.14 3.51 -21.98
N LYS A 193 9.39 2.62 -21.32
CA LYS A 193 8.91 1.37 -21.93
C LYS A 193 7.73 1.59 -22.89
N GLN A 194 7.07 2.75 -22.82
CA GLN A 194 5.91 3.10 -23.63
C GLN A 194 6.26 3.96 -24.85
N ALA A 195 7.48 4.51 -24.89
CA ALA A 195 8.03 5.30 -26.01
C ALA A 195 8.77 4.40 -27.01
#